data_AF-A0A923XRK3-F1
#
_entry.id   AF-A0A923XRK3-F1
#
_cell.length_a   1.000
_cell.length_b   1.000
_cell.length_c   1.000
_cell.angle_alpha   90.00
_cell.angle_beta   90.00
_cell.angle_gamma   90.00
#
_symmetry.space_group_name_H-M   'P 1'
#
loop_
_entity.id
_entity.type
_entity.pdbx_description
1 polymer ?
#
loop_
_entity_poly.entity_id
_entity_poly.type
_entity_poly.pdbx_seq_one_letter_code
_entity_poly.pdbx_strand_id
1 'polypeptide(L)' 'MPEDKATVTLQGAQDLLAGLARLGALTADQATALRFGLAAGFDATKTPGELVSQIEARADGSVYVNNARLR' A
#
# COMPACT_ATOMS: atom_id res chain seq x y z
N MET A 1 -6.11 23.38 12.06
CA MET A 1 -5.73 23.11 10.66
C MET A 1 -6.84 22.32 10.01
N PRO A 2 -7.13 22.48 8.71
CA PRO A 2 -8.13 21.65 8.04
C PRO A 2 -7.73 20.17 8.15
N GLU A 3 -8.74 19.31 8.24
CA GLU A 3 -8.53 17.86 8.15
C GLU A 3 -8.32 17.52 6.67
N ASP A 4 -7.09 17.20 6.31
CA ASP A 4 -6.73 16.86 4.94
C ASP A 4 -6.72 15.35 4.77
N LYS A 5 -7.48 14.85 3.79
CA LYS A 5 -7.59 13.43 3.47
C LYS A 5 -7.06 13.19 2.07
N ALA A 6 -6.14 12.24 1.94
CA ALA A 6 -5.65 11.75 0.67
C ALA A 6 -5.93 10.25 0.54
N THR A 7 -6.36 9.82 -0.64
CA THR A 7 -6.46 8.40 -0.99
C THR A 7 -5.41 8.10 -2.05
N VAL A 8 -4.57 7.11 -1.79
CA VAL A 8 -3.58 6.60 -2.74
C VAL A 8 -4.03 5.22 -3.20
N THR A 9 -4.16 5.04 -4.52
CA THR A 9 -4.51 3.75 -5.13
C THR A 9 -3.34 3.27 -5.96
N LEU A 10 -2.86 2.06 -5.65
CA LEU A 10 -1.89 1.32 -6.45
C LEU A 10 -2.62 0.22 -7.22
N GLN A 11 -2.64 0.34 -8.55
CA GLN A 11 -3.21 -0.67 -9.45
C GLN A 11 -2.10 -1.50 -10.08
N GLY A 12 -2.32 -2.80 -10.23
CA GLY A 12 -1.41 -3.70 -10.97
C GLY A 12 -0.09 -4.01 -10.25
N ALA A 13 0.11 -3.58 -9.01
CA ALA A 13 1.31 -3.88 -8.23
C ALA A 13 1.50 -5.40 -8.05
N GLN A 14 0.41 -6.14 -7.85
CA GLN A 14 0.47 -7.60 -7.75
C GLN A 14 0.85 -8.28 -9.07
N ASP A 15 0.31 -7.79 -10.19
CA ASP A 15 0.60 -8.30 -11.53
C ASP A 15 2.04 -7.99 -11.95
N LEU A 16 2.53 -6.80 -11.61
CA LEU A 16 3.93 -6.42 -11.81
C LEU A 16 4.86 -7.36 -11.03
N LEU A 17 4.60 -7.58 -9.73
CA LEU A 17 5.41 -8.49 -8.91
C LEU A 17 5.36 -9.93 -9.43
N ALA A 18 4.20 -10.40 -9.88
CA ALA A 18 4.07 -11.71 -10.50
C ALA A 18 4.81 -11.81 -11.84
N GLY A 19 4.76 -10.77 -12.68
CA GLY A 19 5.48 -10.69 -13.94
C GLY A 19 7.00 -10.70 -13.74
N LEU A 20 7.50 -9.88 -12.81
CA LEU A 20 8.93 -9.83 -12.47
C LEU A 20 9.43 -11.16 -11.90
N ALA A 21 8.64 -11.84 -11.06
CA ALA A 21 8.99 -13.17 -10.56
C ALA A 21 9.04 -14.21 -11.70
N ARG A 22 8.08 -14.18 -12.65
CA ARG A 22 8.08 -15.08 -13.81
C ARG A 22 9.27 -14.85 -14.75
N LEU A 23 9.72 -13.61 -14.87
CA LEU A 23 10.90 -13.25 -15.65
C LEU A 23 12.22 -13.58 -14.95
N GLY A 24 12.18 -14.10 -13.71
CA GLY A 24 13.37 -14.34 -12.90
C GLY A 24 14.06 -13.07 -12.41
N ALA A 25 13.43 -11.91 -12.57
CA ALA A 25 13.94 -10.62 -12.11
C ALA A 25 13.77 -10.44 -10.59
N LEU A 26 12.88 -11.22 -9.97
CA LEU A 26 12.71 -11.31 -8.51
C LEU A 26 12.74 -12.77 -8.07
N THR A 27 13.42 -13.04 -6.96
CA THR A 27 13.25 -14.32 -6.26
C THR A 27 11.89 -14.38 -5.57
N ALA A 28 11.42 -15.58 -5.25
CA ALA A 28 10.16 -15.78 -4.51
C ALA A 28 10.17 -15.02 -3.16
N ASP A 29 11.30 -15.02 -2.46
CA ASP A 29 11.47 -14.32 -1.19
C ASP A 29 11.39 -12.81 -1.37
N GLN A 30 12.03 -12.25 -2.41
CA GLN A 30 11.96 -10.81 -2.71
C GLN A 30 10.54 -10.37 -3.08
N ALA A 31 9.85 -11.15 -3.91
CA ALA A 31 8.47 -10.86 -4.27
C ALA A 31 7.54 -10.93 -3.04
N THR A 32 7.81 -11.85 -2.11
CA THR A 32 7.07 -11.98 -0.85
C THR A 32 7.33 -10.80 0.08
N ALA A 33 8.59 -10.40 0.25
CA ALA A 33 8.96 -9.23 1.04
C ALA A 33 8.31 -7.94 0.50
N LEU A 34 8.30 -7.75 -0.82
CA LEU A 34 7.63 -6.61 -1.45
C LEU A 34 6.12 -6.62 -1.23
N ARG A 35 5.47 -7.79 -1.31
CA ARG A 35 4.03 -7.93 -0.99
C ARG A 35 3.74 -7.55 0.47
N PHE A 36 4.54 -8.03 1.41
CA PHE A 36 4.36 -7.68 2.83
C PHE A 36 4.61 -6.19 3.10
N GLY A 37 5.62 -5.60 2.47
CA GLY A 37 5.89 -4.16 2.60
C GLY A 37 4.74 -3.31 2.07
N LEU A 38 4.16 -3.68 0.93
CA LEU A 38 2.98 -3.02 0.39
C LEU A 38 1.75 -3.23 1.29
N ALA A 39 1.52 -4.44 1.79
CA ALA A 39 0.40 -4.74 2.69
C ALA A 39 0.48 -4.00 4.04
N ALA A 40 1.67 -3.57 4.47
CA ALA A 40 1.83 -2.77 5.69
C ALA A 40 1.35 -1.32 5.51
N GLY A 41 1.40 -0.77 4.29
CA GLY A 41 1.00 0.60 3.99
C GLY A 41 -0.32 0.74 3.24
N PHE A 42 -0.81 -0.36 2.67
CA PHE A 42 -2.00 -0.40 1.82
C PHE A 42 -2.91 -1.55 2.21
N ASP A 43 -4.20 -1.26 2.32
CA ASP A 43 -5.21 -2.29 2.45
C ASP A 43 -5.46 -2.94 1.09
N ALA A 44 -5.52 -4.27 1.10
CA ALA A 44 -6.03 -5.02 -0.04
C ALA A 44 -7.53 -4.72 -0.19
N THR A 45 -7.91 -4.14 -1.32
CA THR A 45 -9.32 -3.79 -1.55
C THR A 45 -10.15 -5.00 -1.97
N LYS A 46 -11.46 -4.79 -2.12
CA LYS A 46 -12.38 -5.76 -2.74
C LYS A 46 -12.11 -5.95 -4.24
N THR A 47 -11.39 -5.04 -4.89
CA THR A 47 -10.99 -5.17 -6.29
C THR A 47 -9.70 -5.97 -6.38
N PRO A 48 -9.69 -7.12 -7.08
CA PRO A 48 -8.47 -7.90 -7.28
C PRO A 48 -7.38 -7.04 -7.93
N GLY A 49 -6.19 -7.00 -7.33
CA GLY A 49 -5.03 -6.29 -7.88
C GLY A 49 -4.92 -4.80 -7.50
N GLU A 50 -5.88 -4.26 -6.75
CA GLU A 50 -5.80 -2.88 -6.23
C GLU A 50 -5.43 -2.85 -4.74
N LEU A 51 -4.47 -1.99 -4.43
CA LEU A 51 -4.03 -1.65 -3.09
C LEU A 51 -4.41 -0.20 -2.81
N VAL A 52 -5.09 0.07 -1.68
CA VAL A 52 -5.50 1.44 -1.34
C VAL A 52 -4.95 1.83 0.03
N SER A 53 -4.47 3.06 0.13
CA SER A 53 -4.04 3.66 1.37
C SER A 53 -4.80 4.96 1.60
N GLN A 54 -5.38 5.11 2.78
CA GLN A 54 -6.02 6.35 3.22
C GLN A 54 -5.11 7.07 4.19
N ILE A 55 -4.72 8.28 3.83
CA ILE A 55 -3.88 9.15 4.66
C ILE A 55 -4.77 10.28 5.18
N GLU A 56 -4.82 10.46 6.49
CA GLU A 56 -5.58 11.51 7.16
C GLU A 56 -4.66 12.32 8.06
N ALA A 57 -4.50 13.61 7.77
CA ALA A 57 -3.87 14.56 8.66
C ALA A 57 -4.95 15.28 9.48
N ARG A 58 -4.87 15.17 10.81
CA ARG A 58 -5.86 15.75 11.73
C ARG A 58 -5.42 17.10 12.26
N ALA A 59 -6.39 17.87 12.77
CA ALA A 59 -6.18 19.21 13.29
C ALA A 59 -5.19 19.28 14.47
N ASP A 60 -4.99 18.18 15.19
CA ASP A 60 -4.03 18.04 16.29
C ASP A 60 -2.59 17.73 15.82
N GLY A 61 -2.36 17.72 14.50
CA GLY A 61 -1.06 17.43 13.88
C GLY A 61 -0.74 15.95 13.77
N SER A 62 -1.65 15.05 14.19
CA SER A 62 -1.46 13.62 14.01
C SER A 62 -1.75 13.19 12.57
N VAL A 63 -0.97 12.23 12.08
CA VAL A 63 -1.14 11.62 10.76
C VAL A 63 -1.57 10.18 10.94
N TYR A 64 -2.60 9.76 10.21
CA TYR A 64 -3.09 8.39 10.17
C TYR A 64 -2.91 7.83 8.77
N VAL A 65 -2.56 6.55 8.70
CA VAL A 65 -2.53 5.75 7.48
C VAL A 65 -3.37 4.49 7.74
N ASN A 66 -4.43 4.27 6.97
CA ASN A 66 -5.37 3.14 7.14
C ASN A 66 -5.85 3.00 8.60
N ASN A 67 -6.26 4.11 9.21
CA ASN A 67 -6.67 4.22 10.61
C ASN A 67 -5.58 3.93 11.66
N ALA A 68 -4.34 3.62 11.25
CA ALA A 68 -3.20 3.51 12.15
C ALA A 68 -2.48 4.85 12.26
N ARG A 69 -2.24 5.32 13.49
CA ARG A 69 -1.49 6.56 13.72
C ARG A 69 -0.02 6.36 13.34
N LEU A 70 0.47 7.18 12.41
CA LEU A 70 1.90 7.32 12.14
C LEU A 70 2.52 8.03 13.34
N ARG A 71 3.49 7.39 13.99
CA ARG A 71 4.12 7.86 15.24
C ARG A 71 4.65 9.29 15.14
#